data_AF-A0AA88XJ79-F1
#
_entry.id   AF-A0AA88XJ79-F1
#
_cell.length_a   1.000
_cell.length_b   1.000
_cell.length_c   1.000
_cell.angle_alpha   90.00
_cell.angle_beta   90.00
_cell.angle_gamma   90.00
#
_symmetry.space_group_name_H-M   'P 1'
#
loop_
_entity.id
_entity.type
_entity.pdbx_description
1 polymer ?
#
loop_
_entity_poly.entity_id
_entity_poly.type
_entity_poly.pdbx_seq_one_letter_code
_entity_poly.pdbx_strand_id
1 'polypeptide(L)'
;MDKRVEILRKIKSTMSDRAATEISFKELLNTYRSDLIKDHVDHFDNMSPEEQHLITRMFNFFCGLHLLVNIAELMNSIFKQWESSQLGSESTESGILRAVRNVSKAFAPGADNKNGASLEFTTYIKRKGVHNLQIKSFLGNRFNIVFHNGGIIYCLHDYIVSFLEDVKSEGKTSTLNWLLGSILADLNVNEYVVGLRALGIVNKFITAPLWKLLECKTTHILDMNEYYQDLVQYLEAVATNTERAQEPLTGEYIPFSVEIKKDDIWVALVSQSDNDALTVSLLMQICAGMCKLLKEKVKDHLEGGIFHGMNEHRDDLRSVLPHNKLPEWVFGYLDWMLKHRPNATRLANEAHIVFQVNKTGLWLRQKSNEEVEKLMDWSKKMLPTIVKKEKERVRHLNEELEKISREKEERTREKKEKERRERERLTTSILQDGLWKTQEEMNRR
;
A
#
# COMPACT_ATOMS: atom_id res chain seq x y z
N MET A 1 -22.01 21.12 -20.98
CA MET A 1 -21.25 19.85 -20.97
C MET A 1 -21.46 19.19 -19.60
N ASP A 2 -21.74 17.89 -19.55
CA ASP A 2 -21.85 17.16 -18.27
C ASP A 2 -20.51 17.27 -17.53
N LYS A 3 -20.53 17.74 -16.28
CA LYS A 3 -19.32 17.87 -15.43
C LYS A 3 -18.54 16.56 -15.33
N ARG A 4 -19.22 15.42 -15.44
CA ARG A 4 -18.58 14.09 -15.43
C ARG A 4 -17.67 13.88 -16.65
N VAL A 5 -18.13 14.28 -17.83
CA VAL A 5 -17.34 14.22 -19.08
C VAL A 5 -16.14 15.15 -18.99
N GLU A 6 -16.31 16.34 -18.42
CA GLU A 6 -15.22 17.29 -18.23
C GLU A 6 -14.13 16.75 -17.30
N ILE A 7 -14.51 16.10 -16.20
CA ILE A 7 -13.57 15.50 -15.25
C ILE A 7 -12.79 14.38 -15.94
N LEU A 8 -13.47 13.45 -16.62
CA LEU A 8 -12.84 12.29 -17.22
C LEU A 8 -11.87 12.66 -18.34
N ARG A 9 -12.18 13.66 -19.17
CA ARG A 9 -11.27 14.16 -20.21
C ARG A 9 -9.97 14.72 -19.62
N LYS A 10 -10.04 15.35 -18.45
CA LYS A 10 -8.90 15.98 -17.77
C LYS A 10 -7.99 14.99 -17.03
N ILE A 11 -8.38 13.73 -16.86
CA ILE A 11 -7.52 12.71 -16.26
C ILE A 11 -6.39 12.39 -17.25
N LYS A 12 -5.18 12.88 -16.97
CA LYS A 12 -3.97 12.61 -17.77
C LYS A 12 -3.14 11.44 -17.24
N SER A 13 -3.36 11.01 -16.01
CA SER A 13 -2.55 9.99 -15.37
C SER A 13 -3.29 9.16 -14.32
N THR A 14 -2.88 7.92 -14.15
CA THR A 14 -3.30 7.04 -13.05
C THR A 14 -2.09 6.47 -12.30
N MET A 15 -2.33 5.98 -11.09
CA MET A 15 -1.34 5.25 -10.31
C MET A 15 -1.99 3.99 -9.73
N SER A 16 -1.31 2.85 -9.82
CA SER A 16 -1.78 1.61 -9.18
C SER A 16 -0.64 0.70 -8.72
N ASP A 17 -1.02 -0.37 -8.03
CA ASP A 17 -0.17 -1.51 -7.63
C ASP A 17 0.00 -2.57 -8.75
N ARG A 18 -0.62 -2.36 -9.92
CA ARG A 18 -0.68 -3.30 -11.05
C ARG A 18 -1.33 -4.64 -10.70
N ALA A 19 -2.26 -4.68 -9.74
CA ALA A 19 -3.15 -5.81 -9.59
C ALA A 19 -3.94 -6.06 -10.89
N ALA A 20 -4.35 -7.31 -11.13
CA ALA A 20 -5.06 -7.68 -12.37
C ALA A 20 -6.30 -6.82 -12.63
N THR A 21 -7.06 -6.52 -11.57
CA THR A 21 -8.24 -5.63 -11.63
C THR A 21 -7.88 -4.20 -12.03
N GLU A 22 -6.75 -3.68 -11.55
CA GLU A 22 -6.27 -2.34 -11.87
C GLU A 22 -5.77 -2.25 -13.31
N ILE A 23 -5.18 -3.32 -13.85
CA ILE A 23 -4.77 -3.39 -15.26
C ILE A 23 -6.02 -3.31 -16.15
N SER A 24 -7.03 -4.14 -15.90
CA SER A 24 -8.28 -4.13 -16.65
C SER A 24 -9.04 -2.80 -16.52
N PHE A 25 -9.06 -2.21 -15.32
CA PHE A 25 -9.68 -0.89 -15.12
C PHE A 25 -8.99 0.20 -15.94
N LYS A 26 -7.67 0.19 -16.02
CA LYS A 26 -6.90 1.16 -16.83
C LYS A 26 -7.21 1.05 -18.32
N GLU A 27 -7.29 -0.17 -18.84
CA GLU A 27 -7.63 -0.39 -20.26
C GLU A 27 -9.03 0.15 -20.58
N LEU A 28 -10.01 -0.14 -19.72
CA LEU A 28 -11.36 0.39 -19.83
C LEU A 28 -11.38 1.93 -19.75
N LEU A 29 -10.67 2.51 -18.79
CA LEU A 29 -10.61 3.97 -18.60
C LEU A 29 -9.93 4.66 -19.79
N ASN A 30 -8.82 4.12 -20.28
CA ASN A 30 -8.11 4.64 -21.45
C ASN A 30 -9.01 4.61 -22.69
N THR A 31 -9.71 3.50 -22.92
CA THR A 31 -10.63 3.34 -24.06
C THR A 31 -11.78 4.35 -23.96
N TYR A 32 -12.46 4.37 -22.81
CA TYR A 32 -13.59 5.26 -22.58
C TYR A 32 -13.20 6.74 -22.68
N ARG A 33 -12.04 7.13 -22.15
CA ARG A 33 -11.54 8.50 -22.27
C ARG A 33 -11.21 8.86 -23.72
N SER A 34 -10.58 7.93 -24.46
CA SER A 34 -10.23 8.17 -25.86
C SER A 34 -11.47 8.43 -26.71
N ASP A 35 -12.54 7.66 -26.50
CA ASP A 35 -13.82 7.87 -27.19
C ASP A 35 -14.47 9.20 -26.79
N LEU A 36 -14.49 9.52 -25.50
CA LEU A 36 -14.99 10.83 -25.02
C LEU A 36 -14.22 12.02 -25.60
N ILE A 37 -12.91 11.90 -25.80
CA ILE A 37 -12.07 12.95 -26.38
C ILE A 37 -12.42 13.18 -27.84
N LYS A 38 -12.56 12.11 -28.64
CA LYS A 38 -12.98 12.19 -30.04
C LYS A 38 -14.30 12.93 -30.19
N ASP A 39 -15.27 12.60 -29.33
CA ASP A 39 -16.61 13.17 -29.41
C ASP A 39 -16.72 14.63 -28.95
N HIS A 40 -15.72 15.17 -28.23
CA HIS A 40 -15.85 16.46 -27.54
C HIS A 40 -14.65 17.40 -27.69
N VAL A 41 -13.61 17.04 -28.44
CA VAL A 41 -12.53 17.95 -28.86
C VAL A 41 -12.85 18.46 -30.26
N ASP A 42 -13.00 19.77 -30.38
CA ASP A 42 -13.26 20.40 -31.68
C ASP A 42 -12.12 20.09 -32.66
N HIS A 43 -12.49 19.71 -33.88
CA HIS A 43 -11.55 19.41 -34.97
C HIS A 43 -10.56 18.27 -34.66
N PHE A 44 -10.89 17.35 -33.75
CA PHE A 44 -10.05 16.18 -33.46
C PHE A 44 -9.67 15.40 -34.73
N ASP A 45 -10.64 15.17 -35.63
CA ASP A 45 -10.42 14.46 -36.89
C ASP A 45 -9.49 15.20 -37.88
N ASN A 46 -9.29 16.51 -37.68
CA ASN A 46 -8.39 17.33 -38.50
C ASN A 46 -6.99 17.47 -37.89
N MET A 47 -6.77 16.96 -36.68
CA MET A 47 -5.46 16.94 -36.03
C MET A 47 -4.56 15.88 -36.66
N SER A 48 -3.25 16.10 -36.62
CA SER A 48 -2.26 15.08 -37.00
C SER A 48 -2.36 13.85 -36.09
N PRO A 49 -1.95 12.65 -36.56
CA PRO A 49 -1.87 11.46 -35.73
C PRO A 49 -1.07 11.68 -34.43
N GLU A 50 0.00 12.47 -34.48
CA GLU A 50 0.83 12.84 -33.34
C GLU A 50 0.06 13.67 -32.32
N GLU A 51 -0.69 14.69 -32.76
CA GLU A 51 -1.54 15.52 -31.89
C GLU A 51 -2.69 14.73 -31.27
N GLN A 52 -3.35 13.87 -32.06
CA GLN A 52 -4.39 12.98 -31.56
C GLN A 52 -3.84 12.04 -30.49
N HIS A 53 -2.65 11.48 -30.72
CA HIS A 53 -1.97 10.62 -29.75
C HIS A 53 -1.64 11.39 -28.46
N LEU A 54 -1.09 12.60 -28.57
CA LEU A 54 -0.74 13.44 -27.41
C LEU A 54 -1.95 13.76 -26.52
N ILE A 55 -3.09 14.10 -27.12
CA ILE A 55 -4.30 14.48 -26.37
C ILE A 55 -4.97 13.26 -25.71
N THR A 56 -4.96 12.12 -26.39
CA THR A 56 -5.56 10.86 -25.90
C THR A 56 -4.64 10.08 -24.96
N ARG A 57 -3.34 10.39 -24.92
CA ARG A 57 -2.37 9.72 -24.05
C ARG A 57 -2.77 9.81 -22.57
N MET A 58 -2.59 8.70 -21.87
CA MET A 58 -2.70 8.60 -20.42
C MET A 58 -1.46 7.94 -19.84
N PHE A 59 -0.92 8.53 -18.78
CA PHE A 59 0.26 8.03 -18.09
C PHE A 59 -0.12 7.10 -16.94
N ASN A 60 0.43 5.89 -16.89
CA ASN A 60 0.06 4.89 -15.91
C ASN A 60 1.26 4.53 -15.03
N PHE A 61 1.35 5.12 -13.85
CA PHE A 61 2.47 4.93 -12.94
C PHE A 61 2.26 3.74 -12.00
N PHE A 62 3.37 3.11 -11.60
CA PHE A 62 3.39 2.17 -10.49
C PHE A 62 3.62 2.93 -9.19
N CYS A 63 2.86 2.59 -8.15
CA CYS A 63 3.05 3.21 -6.84
C CYS A 63 4.37 2.76 -6.20
N GLY A 64 5.28 3.70 -5.94
CA GLY A 64 6.57 3.40 -5.32
C GLY A 64 6.46 2.84 -3.91
N LEU A 65 5.42 3.17 -3.13
CA LEU A 65 5.23 2.56 -1.82
C LEU A 65 4.82 1.08 -1.91
N HIS A 66 4.16 0.65 -2.98
CA HIS A 66 3.90 -0.78 -3.23
C HIS A 66 5.17 -1.54 -3.61
N LEU A 67 6.19 -0.86 -4.14
CA LEU A 67 7.52 -1.46 -4.28
C LEU A 67 8.06 -1.90 -2.92
N LEU A 68 7.92 -1.08 -1.88
CA LEU A 68 8.36 -1.42 -0.53
C LEU A 68 7.60 -2.62 0.05
N VAL A 69 6.29 -2.73 -0.23
CA VAL A 69 5.49 -3.92 0.15
C VAL A 69 6.04 -5.16 -0.54
N ASN A 70 6.24 -5.09 -1.85
CA ASN A 70 6.76 -6.22 -2.63
C ASN A 70 8.17 -6.63 -2.17
N ILE A 71 9.02 -5.66 -1.79
CA ILE A 71 10.34 -5.94 -1.21
C ILE A 71 10.19 -6.65 0.13
N ALA A 72 9.27 -6.23 1.00
CA ALA A 72 8.99 -6.91 2.27
C ALA A 72 8.47 -8.35 2.07
N GLU A 73 7.58 -8.58 1.12
CA GLU A 73 7.05 -9.90 0.79
C GLU A 73 8.13 -10.83 0.23
N LEU A 74 9.02 -10.29 -0.62
CA LEU A 74 10.15 -11.00 -1.18
C LEU A 74 11.10 -11.55 -0.10
N MET A 75 11.26 -10.84 1.02
CA MET A 75 12.16 -11.28 2.11
C MET A 75 11.78 -12.66 2.62
N ASN A 76 10.49 -13.02 2.67
CA ASN A 76 10.07 -14.34 3.15
C ASN A 76 10.65 -15.46 2.27
N SER A 77 10.60 -15.30 0.95
CA SER A 77 11.12 -16.29 0.01
C SER A 77 12.64 -16.42 0.10
N ILE A 78 13.35 -15.28 0.17
CA ILE A 78 14.82 -15.25 0.28
C ILE A 78 15.26 -15.88 1.60
N PHE A 79 14.66 -15.47 2.71
CA PHE A 79 15.03 -15.99 4.03
C PHE A 79 14.70 -17.46 4.17
N LYS A 80 13.57 -17.94 3.65
CA LYS A 80 13.30 -19.38 3.63
C LYS A 80 14.38 -20.16 2.90
N GLN A 81 14.75 -19.72 1.69
CA GLN A 81 15.78 -20.40 0.91
C GLN A 81 17.14 -20.39 1.63
N TRP A 82 17.50 -19.25 2.23
CA TRP A 82 18.74 -19.10 2.98
C TRP A 82 18.72 -19.95 4.26
N GLU A 83 17.68 -19.86 5.08
CA GLU A 83 17.48 -20.66 6.29
C GLU A 83 17.52 -22.16 5.99
N SER A 84 16.86 -22.63 4.93
CA SER A 84 16.95 -24.04 4.52
C SER A 84 18.39 -24.45 4.15
N SER A 85 19.18 -23.55 3.55
CA SER A 85 20.59 -23.82 3.23
C SER A 85 21.50 -23.87 4.47
N GLN A 86 21.19 -23.10 5.51
CA GLN A 86 22.01 -23.01 6.73
C GLN A 86 21.58 -24.02 7.80
N LEU A 87 20.27 -24.25 7.95
CA LEU A 87 19.66 -24.98 9.06
C LEU A 87 19.00 -26.30 8.64
N GLY A 88 18.81 -26.55 7.33
CA GLY A 88 18.14 -27.76 6.82
C GLY A 88 16.64 -27.85 7.15
N SER A 89 16.00 -26.74 7.55
CA SER A 89 14.59 -26.71 7.92
C SER A 89 13.70 -26.27 6.74
N GLU A 90 12.62 -27.03 6.50
CA GLU A 90 11.55 -26.62 5.59
C GLU A 90 10.34 -26.17 6.40
N SER A 91 10.17 -24.85 6.52
CA SER A 91 8.99 -24.24 7.14
C SER A 91 8.11 -23.58 6.08
N THR A 92 6.82 -23.38 6.42
CA THR A 92 5.93 -22.58 5.58
C THR A 92 6.35 -21.10 5.56
N GLU A 93 7.08 -20.65 6.57
CA GLU A 93 7.46 -19.27 6.81
C GLU A 93 8.87 -19.12 7.40
N SER A 94 9.59 -18.07 6.97
CA SER A 94 10.91 -17.72 7.50
C SER A 94 10.92 -17.51 9.03
N GLY A 95 11.86 -18.16 9.70
CA GLY A 95 12.16 -17.97 11.12
C GLY A 95 12.55 -16.53 11.46
N ILE A 96 13.34 -15.87 10.60
CA ILE A 96 13.69 -14.44 10.75
C ILE A 96 12.44 -13.57 10.80
N LEU A 97 11.53 -13.72 9.82
CA LEU A 97 10.31 -12.89 9.77
C LEU A 97 9.34 -13.22 10.90
N ARG A 98 9.25 -14.51 11.27
CA ARG A 98 8.49 -14.95 12.44
C ARG A 98 9.01 -14.29 13.71
N ALA A 99 10.33 -14.26 13.93
CA ALA A 99 10.95 -13.61 15.07
C ALA A 99 10.57 -12.13 15.13
N VAL A 100 10.71 -11.38 14.02
CA VAL A 100 10.33 -9.96 13.96
C VAL A 100 8.87 -9.75 14.35
N ARG A 101 7.95 -10.56 13.81
CA ARG A 101 6.52 -10.42 14.10
C ARG A 101 6.17 -10.83 15.52
N ASN A 102 6.73 -11.91 16.05
CA ASN A 102 6.46 -12.36 17.41
C ASN A 102 6.98 -11.36 18.44
N VAL A 103 8.20 -10.86 18.25
CA VAL A 103 8.78 -9.80 19.09
C VAL A 103 7.93 -8.53 19.04
N SER A 104 7.49 -8.12 17.84
CA SER A 104 6.59 -6.97 17.70
C SER A 104 5.24 -7.20 18.36
N LYS A 105 4.68 -8.40 18.25
CA LYS A 105 3.42 -8.78 18.89
C LYS A 105 3.53 -8.76 20.42
N ALA A 106 4.65 -9.23 20.97
CA ALA A 106 4.87 -9.28 22.41
C ALA A 106 5.17 -7.92 23.02
N PHE A 107 6.00 -7.10 22.38
CA PHE A 107 6.57 -5.91 23.01
C PHE A 107 6.10 -4.57 22.44
N ALA A 108 5.45 -4.54 21.27
CA ALA A 108 4.94 -3.27 20.75
C ALA A 108 3.67 -2.83 21.51
N PRO A 109 3.49 -1.52 21.74
CA PRO A 109 2.30 -1.00 22.42
C PRO A 109 0.99 -1.40 21.71
N GLY A 110 0.07 -2.00 22.47
CA GLY A 110 -1.26 -2.37 21.99
C GLY A 110 -1.31 -3.51 20.97
N ALA A 111 -0.24 -4.32 20.84
CA ALA A 111 -0.20 -5.43 19.89
C ALA A 111 -0.84 -6.73 20.41
N ASP A 112 -0.53 -7.16 21.64
CA ASP A 112 -1.19 -8.30 22.30
C ASP A 112 -1.35 -8.02 23.80
N ASN A 113 -2.57 -7.70 24.23
CA ASN A 113 -2.87 -7.42 25.64
C ASN A 113 -3.01 -8.68 26.51
N LYS A 114 -3.03 -9.88 25.90
CA LYS A 114 -3.24 -11.15 26.60
C LYS A 114 -1.94 -11.89 26.86
N ASN A 115 -1.08 -11.99 25.85
CA ASN A 115 0.17 -12.77 25.91
C ASN A 115 1.43 -11.90 25.78
N GLY A 116 1.28 -10.62 25.43
CA GLY A 116 2.39 -9.67 25.34
C GLY A 116 2.84 -9.14 26.69
N ALA A 117 4.00 -8.49 26.69
CA ALA A 117 4.66 -7.92 27.87
C ALA A 117 5.25 -6.54 27.53
N SER A 118 4.50 -5.73 26.77
CA SER A 118 4.98 -4.44 26.25
C SER A 118 5.38 -3.46 27.34
N LEU A 119 4.56 -3.34 28.41
CA LEU A 119 4.81 -2.39 29.49
C LEU A 119 5.99 -2.83 30.36
N GLU A 120 6.04 -4.12 30.68
CA GLU A 120 7.08 -4.76 31.48
C GLU A 120 8.44 -4.62 30.78
N PHE A 121 8.50 -5.00 29.49
CA PHE A 121 9.72 -4.88 28.70
C PHE A 121 10.14 -3.42 28.50
N THR A 122 9.21 -2.51 28.19
CA THR A 122 9.52 -1.07 28.07
C THR A 122 10.08 -0.51 29.37
N THR A 123 9.55 -0.97 30.51
CA THR A 123 10.05 -0.55 31.83
C THR A 123 11.44 -1.13 32.10
N TYR A 124 11.67 -2.39 31.73
CA TYR A 124 12.96 -3.06 31.87
C TYR A 124 14.07 -2.32 31.09
N ILE A 125 13.87 -2.08 29.80
CA ILE A 125 14.90 -1.42 28.96
C ILE A 125 15.17 0.03 29.40
N LYS A 126 14.15 0.76 29.88
CA LYS A 126 14.32 2.10 30.44
C LYS A 126 15.16 2.09 31.72
N ARG A 127 15.02 1.08 32.58
CA ARG A 127 15.87 0.93 33.78
C ARG A 127 17.33 0.63 33.41
N LYS A 128 17.56 0.01 32.25
CA LYS A 128 18.88 -0.25 31.69
C LYS A 128 19.45 0.92 30.87
N GLY A 129 18.79 2.09 30.87
CA GLY A 129 19.25 3.30 30.20
C GLY A 129 18.83 3.44 28.73
N VAL A 130 18.00 2.54 28.21
CA VAL A 130 17.53 2.59 26.81
C VAL A 130 16.19 3.31 26.75
N HIS A 131 16.18 4.53 26.22
CA HIS A 131 14.97 5.38 26.19
C HIS A 131 14.40 5.61 24.78
N ASN A 132 15.24 5.56 23.74
CA ASN A 132 14.90 6.03 22.40
C ASN A 132 14.56 4.92 21.40
N LEU A 133 14.62 3.65 21.84
CA LEU A 133 14.34 2.49 20.99
C LEU A 133 12.97 1.91 21.37
N GLN A 134 12.06 1.87 20.39
CA GLN A 134 10.71 1.34 20.57
C GLN A 134 10.33 0.45 19.41
N ILE A 135 9.99 -0.80 19.71
CA ILE A 135 9.44 -1.75 18.74
C ILE A 135 8.03 -1.29 18.37
N LYS A 136 7.73 -1.24 17.07
CA LYS A 136 6.44 -0.76 16.57
C LYS A 136 5.50 -1.92 16.23
N SER A 137 4.20 -1.68 16.34
CA SER A 137 3.19 -2.67 15.95
C SER A 137 3.08 -2.77 14.44
N PHE A 138 2.85 -3.97 13.92
CA PHE A 138 2.45 -4.19 12.52
C PHE A 138 1.06 -3.61 12.24
N LEU A 139 0.22 -3.45 13.27
CA LEU A 139 -1.09 -2.84 13.11
C LEU A 139 -0.94 -1.37 12.67
N GLY A 140 -1.46 -1.04 11.49
CA GLY A 140 -1.38 0.29 10.90
C GLY A 140 -0.04 0.63 10.22
N ASN A 141 0.95 -0.28 10.22
CA ASN A 141 2.25 -0.07 9.59
C ASN A 141 2.53 -1.18 8.57
N ARG A 142 2.36 -0.90 7.26
CA ARG A 142 2.45 -1.95 6.22
C ARG A 142 3.70 -1.91 5.32
N PHE A 143 4.34 -0.77 5.16
CA PHE A 143 5.33 -0.59 4.09
C PHE A 143 6.76 -0.98 4.45
N ASN A 144 7.24 -0.58 5.62
CA ASN A 144 8.65 -0.73 6.00
C ASN A 144 8.85 -1.28 7.43
N ILE A 145 7.76 -1.75 8.05
CA ILE A 145 7.74 -2.10 9.46
C ILE A 145 8.68 -3.27 9.76
N VAL A 146 8.78 -4.24 8.84
CA VAL A 146 9.61 -5.43 9.01
C VAL A 146 11.09 -5.08 9.05
N PHE A 147 11.55 -4.19 8.16
CA PHE A 147 12.92 -3.70 8.10
C PHE A 147 13.25 -2.83 9.32
N HIS A 148 12.34 -1.90 9.66
CA HIS A 148 12.51 -1.02 10.81
C HIS A 148 12.60 -1.80 12.13
N ASN A 149 11.67 -2.73 12.36
CA ASN A 149 11.69 -3.55 13.56
C ASN A 149 12.86 -4.54 13.54
N GLY A 150 13.25 -5.10 12.39
CA GLY A 150 14.44 -5.96 12.28
C GLY A 150 15.70 -5.31 12.87
N GLY A 151 15.99 -4.06 12.46
CA GLY A 151 17.13 -3.31 13.00
C GLY A 151 17.00 -2.94 14.49
N ILE A 152 15.79 -2.60 14.96
CA ILE A 152 15.56 -2.32 16.39
C ILE A 152 15.75 -3.58 17.24
N ILE A 153 15.22 -4.72 16.78
CA ILE A 153 15.28 -5.99 17.50
C ILE A 153 16.73 -6.47 17.55
N TYR A 154 17.49 -6.33 16.46
CA TYR A 154 18.93 -6.60 16.47
C TYR A 154 19.64 -5.76 17.55
N CYS A 155 19.38 -4.45 17.60
CA CYS A 155 19.97 -3.56 18.62
C CYS A 155 19.52 -3.90 20.05
N LEU A 156 18.31 -4.45 20.21
CA LEU A 156 17.74 -4.83 21.50
C LEU A 156 17.94 -6.31 21.86
N HIS A 157 18.67 -7.07 21.03
CA HIS A 157 18.78 -8.52 21.12
C HIS A 157 19.11 -9.00 22.54
N ASP A 158 20.22 -8.52 23.10
CA ASP A 158 20.71 -8.93 24.42
C ASP A 158 19.75 -8.52 25.54
N TYR A 159 19.10 -7.36 25.41
CA TYR A 159 18.10 -6.91 26.37
C TYR A 159 16.84 -7.77 26.33
N ILE A 160 16.41 -8.22 25.15
CA ILE A 160 15.24 -9.10 24.99
C ILE A 160 15.55 -10.47 25.58
N VAL A 161 16.70 -11.05 25.24
CA VAL A 161 17.11 -12.37 25.75
C VAL A 161 17.24 -12.33 27.26
N SER A 162 17.98 -11.36 27.82
CA SER A 162 18.14 -11.22 29.27
C SER A 162 16.80 -10.99 29.99
N PHE A 163 15.90 -10.17 29.45
CA PHE A 163 14.56 -9.99 30.02
C PHE A 163 13.77 -11.31 30.06
N LEU A 164 13.80 -12.09 28.98
CA LEU A 164 13.06 -13.35 28.91
C LEU A 164 13.65 -14.42 29.82
N GLU A 165 14.97 -14.44 29.99
CA GLU A 165 15.66 -15.31 30.96
C GLU A 165 15.34 -14.94 32.41
N ASP A 166 15.36 -13.64 32.73
CA ASP A 166 14.96 -13.13 34.05
C ASP A 166 13.53 -13.56 34.38
N VAL A 167 12.58 -13.32 33.46
CA VAL A 167 11.17 -13.72 33.61
C VAL A 167 11.01 -15.24 33.76
N LYS A 168 11.80 -16.04 33.04
CA LYS A 168 11.81 -17.51 33.16
C LYS A 168 12.29 -17.95 34.54
N SER A 169 13.23 -17.22 35.14
CA SER A 169 13.81 -17.54 36.46
C SER A 169 12.94 -17.10 37.64
N GLU A 170 12.19 -16.00 37.51
CA GLU A 170 11.39 -15.39 38.60
C GLU A 170 9.96 -15.95 38.74
N GLY A 171 9.47 -16.73 37.77
CA GLY A 171 8.09 -17.22 37.73
C GLY A 171 7.77 -18.34 38.74
N LYS A 172 6.64 -18.21 39.46
CA LYS A 172 6.00 -19.30 40.24
C LYS A 172 5.54 -20.49 39.37
N THR A 173 5.56 -20.33 38.06
CA THR A 173 5.44 -21.38 37.04
C THR A 173 6.72 -21.35 36.22
N SER A 174 7.43 -22.48 36.15
CA SER A 174 8.74 -22.66 35.51
C SER A 174 8.77 -22.48 33.97
N THR A 175 7.76 -21.86 33.38
CA THR A 175 7.54 -21.81 31.94
C THR A 175 7.03 -20.45 31.48
N LEU A 176 7.76 -19.86 30.52
CA LEU A 176 7.28 -18.74 29.71
C LEU A 176 5.99 -19.14 28.99
N ASN A 177 5.10 -18.17 28.72
CA ASN A 177 4.00 -18.42 27.80
C ASN A 177 4.55 -18.75 26.39
N TRP A 178 3.74 -19.43 25.56
CA TRP A 178 4.19 -19.91 24.25
C TRP A 178 4.76 -18.82 23.34
N LEU A 179 4.21 -17.60 23.39
CA LEU A 179 4.70 -16.48 22.59
C LEU A 179 6.12 -16.08 23.04
N LEU A 180 6.30 -15.80 24.33
CA LEU A 180 7.59 -15.39 24.89
C LEU A 180 8.64 -16.50 24.78
N GLY A 181 8.24 -17.76 24.99
CA GLY A 181 9.09 -18.93 24.81
C GLY A 181 9.56 -19.08 23.36
N SER A 182 8.67 -18.86 22.38
CA SER A 182 9.04 -18.91 20.95
C SER A 182 10.02 -17.80 20.57
N ILE A 183 9.88 -16.60 21.16
CA ILE A 183 10.80 -15.49 20.92
C ILE A 183 12.18 -15.83 21.47
N LEU A 184 12.27 -16.33 22.70
CA LEU A 184 13.55 -16.73 23.28
C LEU A 184 14.21 -17.84 22.46
N ALA A 185 13.43 -18.81 21.96
CA ALA A 185 13.96 -19.86 21.09
C ALA A 185 14.48 -19.31 19.77
N ASP A 186 13.70 -18.46 19.08
CA ASP A 186 14.08 -17.88 17.79
C ASP A 186 15.31 -16.94 17.93
N LEU A 187 15.39 -16.10 18.96
CA LEU A 187 16.52 -15.18 19.15
C LEU A 187 17.83 -15.87 19.55
N ASN A 188 17.76 -17.11 20.07
CA ASN A 188 18.95 -17.92 20.31
C ASN A 188 19.49 -18.63 19.05
N VAL A 189 18.80 -18.52 17.91
CA VAL A 189 19.30 -19.01 16.62
C VAL A 189 20.11 -17.91 15.94
N ASN A 190 21.41 -18.14 15.83
CA ASN A 190 22.37 -17.15 15.33
C ASN A 190 22.03 -16.65 13.91
N GLU A 191 21.59 -17.55 13.05
CA GLU A 191 21.15 -17.28 11.67
C GLU A 191 19.96 -16.30 11.65
N TYR A 192 19.06 -16.39 12.64
CA TYR A 192 17.94 -15.46 12.71
C TYR A 192 18.41 -14.07 13.13
N VAL A 193 19.36 -13.97 14.06
CA VAL A 193 19.98 -12.70 14.47
C VAL A 193 20.73 -12.04 13.30
N VAL A 194 21.41 -12.83 12.45
CA VAL A 194 22.00 -12.36 11.19
C VAL A 194 20.93 -11.75 10.27
N GLY A 195 19.79 -12.44 10.12
CA GLY A 195 18.66 -11.91 9.36
C GLY A 195 18.12 -10.59 9.89
N LEU A 196 18.05 -10.43 11.22
CA LEU A 196 17.64 -9.17 11.85
C LEU A 196 18.59 -8.03 11.52
N ARG A 197 19.91 -8.28 11.56
CA ARG A 197 20.92 -7.29 11.18
C ARG A 197 20.80 -6.93 9.70
N ALA A 198 20.67 -7.92 8.81
CA ALA A 198 20.51 -7.68 7.38
C ALA A 198 19.25 -6.84 7.08
N LEU A 199 18.11 -7.13 7.72
CA LEU A 199 16.91 -6.31 7.64
C LEU A 199 17.15 -4.86 8.12
N GLY A 200 17.92 -4.68 9.18
CA GLY A 200 18.30 -3.37 9.70
C GLY A 200 19.19 -2.57 8.74
N ILE A 201 20.18 -3.22 8.12
CA ILE A 201 21.05 -2.62 7.09
C ILE A 201 20.21 -2.19 5.88
N VAL A 202 19.36 -3.09 5.37
CA VAL A 202 18.41 -2.78 4.27
C VAL A 202 17.50 -1.62 4.65
N ASN A 203 16.99 -1.59 5.89
CA ASN A 203 16.20 -0.45 6.38
C ASN A 203 16.98 0.86 6.28
N LYS A 204 18.22 0.86 6.79
CA LYS A 204 18.99 2.07 7.01
C LYS A 204 19.47 2.70 5.73
N PHE A 205 19.89 1.89 4.77
CA PHE A 205 20.52 2.34 3.53
C PHE A 205 19.60 2.31 2.31
N ILE A 206 18.56 1.47 2.31
CA ILE A 206 17.72 1.26 1.13
C ILE A 206 16.28 1.70 1.38
N THR A 207 15.53 0.97 2.21
CA THR A 207 14.07 1.12 2.23
C THR A 207 13.61 2.39 2.95
N ALA A 208 14.27 2.81 4.04
CA ALA A 208 13.91 4.08 4.70
C ALA A 208 14.31 5.31 3.87
N PRO A 209 15.52 5.38 3.26
CA PRO A 209 15.83 6.45 2.31
C PRO A 209 14.89 6.48 1.10
N LEU A 210 14.58 5.33 0.49
CA LEU A 210 13.63 5.25 -0.62
C LEU A 210 12.24 5.73 -0.19
N TRP A 211 11.75 5.33 0.99
CA TRP A 211 10.50 5.83 1.53
C TRP A 211 10.54 7.36 1.67
N LYS A 212 11.61 7.94 2.26
CA LYS A 212 11.75 9.40 2.37
C LYS A 212 11.69 10.10 1.01
N LEU A 213 12.34 9.56 -0.02
CA LEU A 213 12.30 10.10 -1.38
C LEU A 213 10.88 10.08 -1.96
N LEU A 214 10.17 8.95 -1.79
CA LEU A 214 8.81 8.77 -2.28
C LEU A 214 7.79 9.72 -1.62
N GLU A 215 7.92 9.95 -0.30
CA GLU A 215 7.03 10.84 0.46
C GLU A 215 7.45 12.31 0.43
N CYS A 216 8.61 12.63 -0.12
CA CYS A 216 9.07 13.99 -0.22
C CYS A 216 8.19 14.78 -1.19
N LYS A 217 7.60 15.88 -0.71
CA LYS A 217 6.66 16.70 -1.49
C LYS A 217 7.28 17.36 -2.71
N THR A 218 8.60 17.49 -2.75
CA THR A 218 9.33 18.13 -3.85
C THR A 218 9.83 17.13 -4.88
N THR A 219 9.77 15.82 -4.59
CA THR A 219 10.18 14.77 -5.54
C THR A 219 9.14 14.64 -6.63
N HIS A 220 9.54 14.88 -7.87
CA HIS A 220 8.70 14.65 -9.03
C HIS A 220 8.71 13.16 -9.41
N ILE A 221 7.62 12.63 -9.97
CA ILE A 221 7.53 11.23 -10.39
C ILE A 221 8.65 10.82 -11.37
N LEU A 222 9.08 11.73 -12.25
CA LEU A 222 10.16 11.48 -13.20
C LEU A 222 11.55 11.52 -12.56
N ASP A 223 11.73 12.20 -11.42
CA ASP A 223 13.01 12.18 -10.68
C ASP A 223 13.30 10.78 -10.14
N MET A 224 12.26 9.96 -9.97
CA MET A 224 12.40 8.56 -9.58
C MET A 224 13.13 7.71 -10.62
N ASN A 225 13.24 8.15 -11.88
CA ASN A 225 14.00 7.44 -12.90
C ASN A 225 15.46 7.27 -12.47
N GLU A 226 16.11 8.36 -12.06
CA GLU A 226 17.49 8.37 -11.60
C GLU A 226 17.64 7.56 -10.31
N TYR A 227 16.76 7.80 -9.32
CA TYR A 227 16.83 7.07 -8.05
C TYR A 227 16.62 5.56 -8.19
N TYR A 228 15.73 5.11 -9.08
CA TYR A 228 15.56 3.68 -9.33
C TYR A 228 16.75 3.10 -10.09
N GLN A 229 17.35 3.85 -11.02
CA GLN A 229 18.54 3.44 -11.74
C GLN A 229 19.73 3.26 -10.79
N ASP A 230 20.00 4.25 -9.93
CA ASP A 230 21.04 4.21 -8.92
C ASP A 230 20.85 3.03 -7.97
N LEU A 231 19.61 2.80 -7.53
CA LEU A 231 19.30 1.66 -6.66
C LEU A 231 19.52 0.32 -7.38
N VAL A 232 19.15 0.18 -8.65
CA VAL A 232 19.41 -1.05 -9.41
C VAL A 232 20.91 -1.31 -9.55
N GLN A 233 21.70 -0.29 -9.92
CA GLN A 233 23.15 -0.41 -10.05
C GLN A 233 23.81 -0.81 -8.72
N TYR A 234 23.41 -0.17 -7.63
CA TYR A 234 23.86 -0.52 -6.28
C TYR A 234 23.54 -1.97 -5.91
N LEU A 235 22.30 -2.40 -6.13
CA LEU A 235 21.87 -3.77 -5.81
C LEU A 235 22.62 -4.82 -6.63
N GLU A 236 22.90 -4.54 -7.91
CA GLU A 236 23.71 -5.42 -8.76
C GLU A 236 25.15 -5.53 -8.28
N ALA A 237 25.77 -4.40 -7.93
CA ALA A 237 27.14 -4.37 -7.43
C ALA A 237 27.27 -5.17 -6.14
N VAL A 238 26.36 -4.96 -5.18
CA VAL A 238 26.33 -5.74 -3.92
C VAL A 238 26.04 -7.21 -4.17
N ALA A 239 25.15 -7.55 -5.11
CA ALA A 239 24.79 -8.93 -5.40
C ALA A 239 25.92 -9.76 -6.03
N THR A 240 26.85 -9.11 -6.74
CA THR A 240 27.86 -9.78 -7.58
C THR A 240 29.30 -9.61 -7.08
N ASN A 241 29.56 -8.63 -6.20
CA ASN A 241 30.88 -8.34 -5.67
C ASN A 241 30.88 -8.39 -4.14
N THR A 242 31.62 -9.35 -3.58
CA THR A 242 31.75 -9.54 -2.13
C THR A 242 32.35 -8.33 -1.41
N GLU A 243 33.30 -7.61 -2.02
CA GLU A 243 33.87 -6.38 -1.43
C GLU A 243 32.79 -5.30 -1.30
N ARG A 244 31.99 -5.11 -2.36
CA ARG A 244 30.83 -4.19 -2.33
C ARG A 244 29.78 -4.62 -1.32
N ALA A 245 29.62 -5.91 -1.08
CA ALA A 245 28.70 -6.43 -0.08
C ALA A 245 29.17 -6.24 1.37
N GLN A 246 30.47 -5.98 1.59
CA GLN A 246 31.03 -5.64 2.91
C GLN A 246 30.87 -4.16 3.26
N GLU A 247 30.92 -3.26 2.27
CA GLU A 247 30.85 -1.81 2.49
C GLU A 247 29.62 -1.36 3.33
N PRO A 248 28.39 -1.91 3.15
CA PRO A 248 27.24 -1.57 3.99
C PRO A 248 27.43 -1.87 5.48
N LEU A 249 28.27 -2.85 5.84
CA LEU A 249 28.60 -3.17 7.24
C LEU A 249 29.51 -2.12 7.87
N THR A 250 30.16 -1.28 7.08
CA THR A 250 30.96 -0.13 7.57
C THR A 250 30.19 1.19 7.47
N GLY A 251 28.99 1.15 6.90
CA GLY A 251 28.19 2.33 6.60
C GLY A 251 28.67 3.13 5.37
N GLU A 252 29.53 2.51 4.55
CA GLU A 252 29.99 3.02 3.27
C GLU A 252 29.12 2.48 2.12
N TYR A 253 29.26 3.06 0.93
CA TYR A 253 28.55 2.70 -0.31
C TYR A 253 27.02 2.66 -0.14
N ILE A 254 26.37 3.78 -0.44
CA ILE A 254 24.93 3.95 -0.27
C ILE A 254 24.26 4.29 -1.60
N PRO A 255 23.06 3.76 -1.90
CA PRO A 255 22.41 3.96 -3.19
C PRO A 255 21.86 5.36 -3.40
N PHE A 256 21.73 6.17 -2.35
CA PHE A 256 21.09 7.47 -2.41
C PHE A 256 21.93 8.55 -1.72
N SER A 257 21.92 9.75 -2.28
CA SER A 257 22.51 10.97 -1.68
C SER A 257 21.66 11.55 -0.55
N VAL A 258 21.01 10.71 0.26
CA VAL A 258 20.12 11.11 1.36
C VAL A 258 20.86 10.99 2.68
N GLU A 259 20.73 12.00 3.55
CA GLU A 259 21.35 11.96 4.88
C GLU A 259 20.82 10.77 5.71
N ILE A 260 21.75 9.91 6.11
CA ILE A 260 21.50 8.77 6.99
C ILE A 260 21.71 9.22 8.43
N LYS A 261 20.67 9.07 9.25
CA LYS A 261 20.74 9.38 10.68
C LYS A 261 21.67 8.38 11.38
N LYS A 262 22.79 8.84 11.94
CA LYS A 262 23.72 8.01 12.72
C LYS A 262 23.27 7.90 14.19
N ASP A 263 22.22 7.13 14.43
CA ASP A 263 21.67 6.82 15.77
C ASP A 263 22.18 5.48 16.32
N ASP A 264 21.75 5.11 17.53
CA ASP A 264 22.16 3.86 18.20
C ASP A 264 21.96 2.61 17.31
N ILE A 265 20.90 2.61 16.48
CA ILE A 265 20.65 1.53 15.52
C ILE A 265 21.73 1.51 14.45
N TRP A 266 22.12 2.67 13.91
CA TRP A 266 23.22 2.74 12.94
C TRP A 266 24.50 2.17 13.54
N VAL A 267 24.85 2.60 14.76
CA VAL A 267 26.06 2.16 15.47
C VAL A 267 26.06 0.64 15.66
N ALA A 268 24.95 0.08 16.13
CA ALA A 268 24.81 -1.37 16.31
C ALA A 268 24.98 -2.14 14.98
N LEU A 269 24.38 -1.66 13.89
CA LEU A 269 24.42 -2.35 12.60
C LEU A 269 25.82 -2.37 11.97
N VAL A 270 26.59 -1.29 12.12
CA VAL A 270 27.93 -1.15 11.53
C VAL A 270 29.08 -1.59 12.43
N SER A 271 28.77 -1.99 13.67
CA SER A 271 29.77 -2.54 14.58
C SER A 271 30.22 -3.92 14.09
N GLN A 272 31.50 -4.22 14.26
CA GLN A 272 32.07 -5.51 13.90
C GLN A 272 31.35 -6.65 14.66
N SER A 273 31.07 -7.75 13.97
CA SER A 273 30.43 -8.92 14.55
C SER A 273 31.06 -10.20 14.03
N ASP A 274 31.10 -11.24 14.85
CA ASP A 274 31.51 -12.59 14.44
C ASP A 274 30.68 -13.14 13.28
N ASN A 275 29.49 -12.57 13.06
CA ASN A 275 28.57 -12.95 11.99
C ASN A 275 28.66 -12.08 10.72
N ASP A 276 29.70 -11.26 10.57
CA ASP A 276 29.88 -10.40 9.40
C ASP A 276 29.84 -11.20 8.08
N ALA A 277 30.53 -12.35 8.01
CA ALA A 277 30.55 -13.19 6.82
C ALA A 277 29.17 -13.74 6.42
N LEU A 278 28.37 -14.20 7.40
CA LEU A 278 27.00 -14.66 7.17
C LEU A 278 26.08 -13.50 6.77
N THR A 279 26.28 -12.32 7.38
CA THR A 279 25.53 -11.10 7.05
C THR A 279 25.78 -10.68 5.60
N VAL A 280 27.04 -10.69 5.17
CA VAL A 280 27.44 -10.39 3.78
C VAL A 280 26.80 -11.37 2.81
N SER A 281 26.91 -12.68 3.08
CA SER A 281 26.31 -13.72 2.24
C SER A 281 24.79 -13.54 2.09
N LEU A 282 24.09 -13.23 3.18
CA LEU A 282 22.66 -12.97 3.15
C LEU A 282 22.31 -11.67 2.39
N LEU A 283 23.09 -10.59 2.60
CA LEU A 283 22.90 -9.32 1.89
C LEU A 283 23.05 -9.48 0.37
N MET A 284 23.99 -10.29 -0.10
CA MET A 284 24.14 -10.59 -1.53
C MET A 284 22.87 -11.24 -2.10
N GLN A 285 22.27 -12.21 -1.38
CA GLN A 285 21.03 -12.86 -1.81
C GLN A 285 19.82 -11.91 -1.77
N ILE A 286 19.71 -11.09 -0.71
CA ILE A 286 18.71 -10.03 -0.61
C ILE A 286 18.82 -9.09 -1.81
N CYS A 287 20.02 -8.58 -2.09
CA CYS A 287 20.24 -7.60 -3.15
C CYS A 287 20.00 -8.20 -4.54
N ALA A 288 20.38 -9.46 -4.77
CA ALA A 288 20.07 -10.17 -6.01
C ALA A 288 18.55 -10.28 -6.25
N GLY A 289 17.81 -10.70 -5.21
CA GLY A 289 16.35 -10.79 -5.29
C GLY A 289 15.68 -9.42 -5.49
N MET A 290 16.12 -8.41 -4.74
CA MET A 290 15.59 -7.05 -4.86
C MET A 290 15.87 -6.45 -6.24
N CYS A 291 17.07 -6.65 -6.80
CA CYS A 291 17.42 -6.20 -8.14
C CYS A 291 16.45 -6.78 -9.19
N LYS A 292 16.22 -8.10 -9.15
CA LYS A 292 15.27 -8.77 -10.04
C LYS A 292 13.86 -8.16 -9.91
N LEU A 293 13.39 -7.95 -8.68
CA LEU A 293 12.07 -7.36 -8.41
C LEU A 293 11.98 -5.93 -8.96
N LEU A 294 12.99 -5.08 -8.73
CA LEU A 294 13.00 -3.70 -9.21
C LEU A 294 12.96 -3.64 -10.73
N LYS A 295 13.82 -4.41 -11.40
CA LYS A 295 13.84 -4.51 -12.85
C LYS A 295 12.50 -4.90 -13.45
N GLU A 296 11.67 -5.68 -12.73
CA GLU A 296 10.32 -6.02 -13.18
C GLU A 296 9.30 -4.91 -12.86
N LYS A 297 9.26 -4.44 -11.61
CA LYS A 297 8.20 -3.56 -11.11
C LYS A 297 8.35 -2.11 -11.57
N VAL A 298 9.57 -1.61 -11.69
CA VAL A 298 9.85 -0.23 -12.11
C VAL A 298 10.50 -0.13 -13.48
N LYS A 299 10.39 -1.17 -14.32
CA LYS A 299 10.94 -1.20 -15.69
C LYS A 299 10.64 0.04 -16.53
N ASP A 300 9.48 0.65 -16.33
CA ASP A 300 9.04 1.82 -17.09
C ASP A 300 9.82 3.08 -16.74
N HIS A 301 10.46 3.12 -15.56
CA HIS A 301 11.31 4.22 -15.09
C HIS A 301 12.79 4.02 -15.40
N LEU A 302 13.23 2.77 -15.62
CA LEU A 302 14.62 2.43 -15.91
C LEU A 302 15.01 2.84 -17.34
N GLU A 303 16.30 2.80 -17.65
CA GLU A 303 16.81 3.04 -19.01
C GLU A 303 16.08 2.16 -20.05
N GLY A 304 15.61 2.79 -21.13
CA GLY A 304 14.77 2.15 -22.16
C GLY A 304 13.29 1.99 -21.79
N GLY A 305 12.87 2.37 -20.58
CA GLY A 305 11.49 2.39 -20.13
C GLY A 305 10.68 3.57 -20.70
N ILE A 306 9.35 3.45 -20.69
CA ILE A 306 8.45 4.45 -21.30
C ILE A 306 8.47 5.84 -20.64
N PHE A 307 8.93 5.94 -19.38
CA PHE A 307 9.08 7.20 -18.65
C PHE A 307 10.50 7.74 -18.69
N HIS A 308 11.46 6.96 -19.20
CA HIS A 308 12.82 7.42 -19.38
C HIS A 308 12.88 8.49 -20.48
N GLY A 309 13.53 9.62 -20.21
CA GLY A 309 13.61 10.74 -21.16
C GLY A 309 12.35 11.62 -21.28
N MET A 310 11.31 11.39 -20.48
CA MET A 310 10.03 12.12 -20.54
C MET A 310 10.07 13.55 -19.94
N ASN A 311 11.24 14.19 -19.86
CA ASN A 311 11.41 15.47 -19.18
C ASN A 311 10.59 16.62 -19.80
N GLU A 312 10.26 16.53 -21.09
CA GLU A 312 9.37 17.49 -21.77
C GLU A 312 7.93 17.50 -21.20
N HIS A 313 7.48 16.39 -20.61
CA HIS A 313 6.14 16.23 -20.04
C HIS A 313 6.08 16.52 -18.53
N ARG A 314 7.13 17.12 -17.95
CA ARG A 314 7.22 17.38 -16.51
C ARG A 314 6.08 18.27 -16.02
N ASP A 315 5.69 19.27 -16.81
CA ASP A 315 4.59 20.17 -16.45
C ASP A 315 3.23 19.47 -16.48
N ASP A 316 3.01 18.57 -17.44
CA ASP A 316 1.79 17.75 -17.52
C ASP A 316 1.64 16.80 -16.32
N LEU A 317 2.77 16.39 -15.74
CA LEU A 317 2.86 15.42 -14.66
C LEU A 317 3.08 16.06 -13.28
N ARG A 318 3.07 17.39 -13.19
CA ARG A 318 3.38 18.14 -11.96
C ARG A 318 2.53 17.73 -10.75
N SER A 319 1.28 17.32 -10.96
CA SER A 319 0.37 16.89 -9.89
C SER A 319 0.53 15.41 -9.48
N VAL A 320 1.36 14.65 -10.19
CA VAL A 320 1.55 13.21 -9.95
C VAL A 320 2.61 13.01 -8.87
N LEU A 321 2.17 12.44 -7.74
CA LEU A 321 3.07 12.03 -6.68
C LEU A 321 3.64 10.63 -6.97
N PRO A 322 4.84 10.28 -6.47
CA PRO A 322 5.41 8.93 -6.56
C PRO A 322 4.64 7.82 -5.83
N HIS A 323 3.55 8.16 -5.14
CA HIS A 323 2.74 7.23 -4.36
C HIS A 323 1.26 7.64 -4.31
N ASN A 324 0.39 6.69 -3.94
CA ASN A 324 -1.06 6.88 -3.78
C ASN A 324 -1.54 6.79 -2.30
N LYS A 325 -0.64 7.00 -1.33
CA LYS A 325 -0.94 6.86 0.11
C LYS A 325 -2.14 7.68 0.58
N LEU A 326 -2.30 8.92 0.08
CA LEU A 326 -3.38 9.82 0.52
C LEU A 326 -4.76 9.26 0.13
N PRO A 327 -5.05 8.94 -1.14
CA PRO A 327 -6.29 8.27 -1.52
C PRO A 327 -6.58 7.02 -0.67
N GLU A 328 -5.60 6.13 -0.50
CA GLU A 328 -5.79 4.91 0.28
C GLU A 328 -6.09 5.18 1.76
N TRP A 329 -5.41 6.16 2.36
CA TRP A 329 -5.69 6.56 3.74
C TRP A 329 -7.10 7.15 3.87
N VAL A 330 -7.54 7.98 2.91
CA VAL A 330 -8.89 8.58 2.93
C VAL A 330 -9.96 7.50 2.86
N PHE A 331 -9.83 6.54 1.94
CA PHE A 331 -10.81 5.46 1.80
C PHE A 331 -10.79 4.49 2.99
N GLY A 332 -9.60 4.11 3.47
CA GLY A 332 -9.48 3.26 4.65
C GLY A 332 -10.05 3.92 5.91
N TYR A 333 -9.81 5.21 6.09
CA TYR A 333 -10.35 5.96 7.21
C TYR A 333 -11.87 6.17 7.11
N LEU A 334 -12.39 6.38 5.90
CA LEU A 334 -13.83 6.43 5.65
C LEU A 334 -14.50 5.10 6.00
N ASP A 335 -13.96 3.97 5.54
CA ASP A 335 -14.48 2.63 5.89
C ASP A 335 -14.48 2.40 7.41
N TRP A 336 -13.39 2.75 8.10
CA TRP A 336 -13.33 2.69 9.55
C TRP A 336 -14.41 3.54 10.22
N MET A 337 -14.62 4.78 9.77
CA MET A 337 -15.67 5.65 10.31
C MET A 337 -17.07 5.10 10.06
N LEU A 338 -17.35 4.53 8.89
CA LEU A 338 -18.65 3.93 8.59
C LEU A 338 -18.96 2.76 9.52
N LYS A 339 -17.94 1.97 9.91
CA LYS A 339 -18.09 0.87 10.87
C LYS A 339 -18.28 1.34 12.31
N HIS A 340 -17.56 2.36 12.75
CA HIS A 340 -17.55 2.81 14.16
C HIS A 340 -18.57 3.91 14.46
N ARG A 341 -19.03 4.62 13.42
CA ARG A 341 -20.00 5.72 13.49
C ARG A 341 -21.10 5.51 12.44
N PRO A 342 -21.86 4.40 12.49
CA PRO A 342 -22.86 4.08 11.46
C PRO A 342 -23.98 5.13 11.34
N ASN A 343 -24.25 5.88 12.42
CA ASN A 343 -25.26 6.93 12.45
C ASN A 343 -24.72 8.32 12.04
N ALA A 344 -23.41 8.43 11.74
CA ALA A 344 -22.84 9.71 11.30
C ALA A 344 -23.28 10.02 9.87
N THR A 345 -23.66 11.28 9.63
CA THR A 345 -23.99 11.73 8.27
C THR A 345 -22.76 11.74 7.39
N ARG A 346 -22.96 11.58 6.07
CA ARG A 346 -21.87 11.69 5.08
C ARG A 346 -21.11 13.02 5.23
N LEU A 347 -21.84 14.13 5.39
CA LEU A 347 -21.25 15.46 5.58
C LEU A 347 -20.35 15.51 6.82
N ALA A 348 -20.76 14.90 7.94
CA ALA A 348 -19.94 14.85 9.15
C ALA A 348 -18.65 14.04 8.94
N ASN A 349 -18.74 12.88 8.26
CA ASN A 349 -17.58 12.05 7.93
C ASN A 349 -16.62 12.76 6.97
N GLU A 350 -17.14 13.38 5.89
CA GLU A 350 -16.36 14.19 4.95
C GLU A 350 -15.64 15.34 5.66
N ALA A 351 -16.35 16.10 6.51
CA ALA A 351 -15.76 17.19 7.29
C ALA A 351 -14.64 16.69 8.21
N HIS A 352 -14.83 15.52 8.85
CA HIS A 352 -13.81 14.93 9.72
C HIS A 352 -12.56 14.53 8.95
N ILE A 353 -12.70 13.87 7.79
CA ILE A 353 -11.59 13.51 6.91
C ILE A 353 -10.83 14.77 6.50
N VAL A 354 -11.53 15.77 5.96
CA VAL A 354 -10.89 17.01 5.48
C VAL A 354 -10.16 17.73 6.61
N PHE A 355 -10.74 17.78 7.81
CA PHE A 355 -10.12 18.38 8.97
C PHE A 355 -8.79 17.68 9.36
N GLN A 356 -8.75 16.35 9.27
CA GLN A 356 -7.55 15.56 9.56
C GLN A 356 -6.49 15.71 8.46
N VAL A 357 -6.87 15.53 7.18
CA VAL A 357 -5.97 15.60 6.02
C VAL A 357 -5.29 16.96 5.93
N ASN A 358 -6.06 18.04 6.10
CA ASN A 358 -5.55 19.40 6.02
C ASN A 358 -4.79 19.82 7.28
N LYS A 359 -4.73 18.97 8.31
CA LYS A 359 -4.18 19.29 9.63
C LYS A 359 -4.79 20.57 10.20
N THR A 360 -6.08 20.80 9.97
CA THR A 360 -6.77 22.06 10.29
C THR A 360 -6.62 22.42 11.77
N GLY A 361 -6.64 21.44 12.68
CA GLY A 361 -6.41 21.69 14.11
C GLY A 361 -5.01 22.21 14.44
N LEU A 362 -3.96 21.74 13.74
CA LEU A 362 -2.60 22.29 13.90
C LEU A 362 -2.50 23.69 13.32
N TRP A 363 -3.10 23.93 12.15
CA TRP A 363 -3.17 25.24 11.52
C TRP A 363 -3.90 26.27 12.38
N LEU A 364 -5.03 25.89 13.01
CA LEU A 364 -5.75 26.76 13.95
C LEU A 364 -4.92 27.10 15.18
N ARG A 365 -4.14 26.14 15.71
CA ARG A 365 -3.25 26.38 16.87
C ARG A 365 -2.09 27.36 16.57
N GLN A 366 -1.78 27.60 15.30
CA GLN A 366 -0.76 28.58 14.89
C GLN A 366 -1.32 29.99 14.75
N LYS A 367 -2.64 30.18 14.91
CA LYS A 367 -3.31 31.48 14.79
C LYS A 367 -3.53 32.13 16.14
N SER A 368 -3.75 33.44 16.10
CA SER A 368 -4.18 34.19 17.28
C SER A 368 -5.61 33.79 17.70
N ASN A 369 -5.93 33.96 18.98
CA ASN A 369 -7.27 33.67 19.50
C ASN A 369 -8.37 34.46 18.76
N GLU A 370 -8.11 35.72 18.43
CA GLU A 370 -9.06 36.58 17.70
C GLU A 370 -9.32 36.07 16.27
N GLU A 371 -8.30 35.61 15.56
CA GLU A 371 -8.48 35.00 14.24
C GLU A 371 -9.24 33.68 14.30
N VAL A 372 -8.94 32.84 15.31
CA VAL A 372 -9.65 31.56 15.50
C VAL A 372 -11.13 31.82 15.76
N GLU A 373 -11.47 32.79 16.60
CA GLU A 373 -12.86 33.17 16.87
C GLU A 373 -13.59 33.66 15.61
N LYS A 374 -12.94 34.54 14.82
CA LYS A 374 -13.48 34.99 13.53
C LYS A 374 -13.74 33.83 12.56
N LEU A 375 -12.81 32.86 12.47
CA LEU A 375 -12.95 31.68 11.62
C LEU A 375 -14.08 30.76 12.09
N MET A 376 -14.21 30.55 13.40
CA MET A 376 -15.28 29.72 13.98
C MET A 376 -16.64 30.36 13.77
N ASP A 377 -16.76 31.67 13.92
CA ASP A 377 -18.00 32.39 13.66
C ASP A 377 -18.36 32.40 12.17
N TRP A 378 -17.37 32.54 11.28
CA TRP A 378 -17.59 32.37 9.85
C TRP A 378 -18.09 30.95 9.53
N SER A 379 -17.48 29.92 10.12
CA SER A 379 -17.92 28.52 9.95
C SER A 379 -19.36 28.30 10.43
N LYS A 380 -19.75 28.86 11.59
CA LYS A 380 -21.13 28.80 12.09
C LYS A 380 -22.12 29.48 11.12
N LYS A 381 -21.75 30.64 10.57
CA LYS A 381 -22.57 31.37 9.58
C LYS A 381 -22.73 30.59 8.27
N MET A 382 -21.72 29.84 7.84
CA MET A 382 -21.78 29.04 6.60
C MET A 382 -22.50 27.70 6.75
N LEU A 383 -22.58 27.15 7.96
CA LEU A 383 -23.15 25.83 8.22
C LEU A 383 -24.58 25.65 7.66
N PRO A 384 -25.54 26.59 7.86
CA PRO A 384 -26.89 26.44 7.31
C PRO A 384 -26.91 26.30 5.78
N THR A 385 -26.05 27.04 5.08
CA THR A 385 -25.92 27.00 3.63
C THR A 385 -25.40 25.64 3.16
N ILE A 386 -24.40 25.09 3.85
CA ILE A 386 -23.83 23.77 3.53
C ILE A 386 -24.87 22.67 3.77
N VAL A 387 -25.57 22.71 4.92
CA VAL A 387 -26.62 21.74 5.26
C VAL A 387 -27.78 21.78 4.25
N LYS A 388 -28.19 22.98 3.81
CA LYS A 388 -29.22 23.15 2.78
C LYS A 388 -28.81 22.48 1.47
N LYS A 389 -27.60 22.75 0.99
CA LYS A 389 -27.06 22.12 -0.22
C LYS A 389 -27.00 20.60 -0.12
N GLU A 390 -26.61 20.06 1.04
CA GLU A 390 -26.58 18.61 1.24
C GLU A 390 -27.98 17.99 1.23
N LYS A 391 -28.97 18.64 1.86
CA LYS A 391 -30.37 18.19 1.81
C LYS A 391 -30.91 18.17 0.38
N GLU A 392 -30.63 19.21 -0.40
CA GLU A 392 -31.01 19.28 -1.82
C GLU A 392 -30.34 18.16 -2.63
N ARG A 393 -29.04 17.89 -2.39
CA ARG A 393 -28.31 16.79 -3.02
C ARG A 393 -28.90 15.43 -2.68
N VAL A 394 -29.23 15.18 -1.41
CA VAL A 394 -29.84 13.93 -0.96
C VAL A 394 -31.24 13.75 -1.56
N ARG A 395 -32.04 14.81 -1.63
CA ARG A 395 -33.36 14.77 -2.27
C ARG A 395 -33.25 14.35 -3.74
N HIS A 396 -32.36 15.01 -4.50
CA HIS A 396 -32.14 14.68 -5.91
C HIS A 396 -31.67 13.23 -6.09
N LEU A 397 -30.76 12.76 -5.23
CA LEU A 397 -30.28 11.37 -5.30
C LEU A 397 -31.42 10.37 -5.03
N ASN A 398 -32.29 10.64 -4.05
CA ASN A 398 -33.43 9.79 -3.77
C ASN A 398 -34.43 9.77 -4.94
N GLU A 399 -34.69 10.93 -5.56
CA GLU A 399 -35.54 11.03 -6.75
C GLU A 399 -34.96 10.21 -7.93
N GLU A 400 -33.64 10.28 -8.16
CA GLU A 400 -32.96 9.45 -9.18
C GLU A 400 -33.03 7.95 -8.86
N LEU A 401 -32.79 7.56 -7.60
CA LEU A 401 -32.85 6.17 -7.17
C LEU A 401 -34.27 5.60 -7.31
N GLU A 402 -35.29 6.37 -6.96
CA GLU A 402 -36.69 5.99 -7.18
C GLU A 402 -37.01 5.82 -8.66
N LYS A 403 -36.50 6.72 -9.52
CA LYS A 403 -36.68 6.59 -10.98
C LYS A 403 -36.02 5.31 -11.51
N ILE A 404 -34.79 5.04 -11.10
CA ILE A 404 -34.06 3.81 -11.48
C ILE A 404 -34.82 2.56 -11.00
N SER A 405 -35.35 2.59 -9.77
CA SER A 405 -36.14 1.48 -9.23
C SER A 405 -37.40 1.23 -10.05
N ARG A 406 -38.16 2.29 -10.37
CA ARG A 406 -39.37 2.21 -11.21
C ARG A 406 -39.07 1.68 -12.61
N GLU A 407 -38.02 2.18 -13.25
CA GLU A 407 -37.60 1.68 -14.57
C GLU A 407 -37.21 0.19 -14.53
N LYS A 408 -36.57 -0.27 -13.44
CA LYS A 408 -36.19 -1.67 -13.27
C LYS A 408 -37.42 -2.57 -13.05
N GLU A 409 -38.39 -2.11 -12.27
CA GLU A 409 -39.68 -2.78 -12.07
C GLU A 409 -40.45 -2.89 -13.39
N GLU A 410 -40.51 -1.80 -14.16
CA GLU A 410 -41.17 -1.77 -15.46
C GLU A 410 -40.52 -2.71 -16.47
N ARG A 411 -39.18 -2.67 -16.62
CA ARG A 411 -38.44 -3.63 -17.48
C ARG A 411 -38.69 -5.07 -17.06
N THR A 412 -38.78 -5.34 -15.76
CA THR A 412 -39.06 -6.69 -15.25
C THR A 412 -40.50 -7.11 -15.58
N ARG A 413 -41.47 -6.20 -15.45
CA ARG A 413 -42.87 -6.42 -15.81
C ARG A 413 -43.02 -6.68 -17.31
N GLU A 414 -42.39 -5.87 -18.15
CA GLU A 414 -42.37 -6.04 -19.60
C GLU A 414 -41.76 -7.38 -20.02
N LYS A 415 -40.66 -7.79 -19.38
CA LYS A 415 -40.04 -9.10 -19.63
C LYS A 415 -41.00 -10.25 -19.30
N LYS A 416 -41.63 -10.21 -18.12
CA LYS A 416 -42.65 -11.21 -17.72
C LYS A 416 -43.84 -11.23 -18.65
N GLU A 417 -44.30 -10.07 -19.12
CA GLU A 417 -45.42 -9.97 -20.04
C GLU A 417 -45.07 -10.52 -21.43
N LYS A 418 -43.86 -10.25 -21.94
CA LYS A 418 -43.35 -10.87 -23.17
C LYS A 418 -43.26 -12.39 -23.03
N GLU A 419 -42.72 -12.89 -21.92
CA GLU A 419 -42.66 -14.34 -21.64
C GLU A 419 -44.06 -14.97 -21.56
N ARG A 420 -45.02 -14.29 -20.94
CA ARG A 420 -46.42 -14.73 -20.88
C ARG A 420 -47.06 -14.83 -22.27
N ARG A 421 -46.93 -13.76 -23.07
CA ARG A 421 -47.45 -13.72 -24.45
C ARG A 421 -46.83 -14.79 -25.34
N GLU A 422 -45.54 -15.04 -25.18
CA GLU A 422 -44.88 -16.11 -25.94
C GLU A 422 -45.38 -17.50 -25.53
N ARG A 423 -45.61 -17.75 -24.24
CA ARG A 423 -46.23 -18.99 -23.76
C ARG A 423 -47.67 -19.16 -24.27
N GLU A 424 -48.45 -18.08 -24.26
CA GLU A 424 -49.81 -18.07 -24.82
C GLU A 424 -49.77 -18.38 -26.32
N ARG A 425 -48.89 -17.72 -27.09
CA ARG A 425 -48.68 -18.00 -28.52
C ARG A 425 -48.33 -19.46 -28.79
N LEU A 426 -47.38 -20.02 -28.04
CA LEU A 426 -46.99 -21.43 -28.16
C LEU A 426 -48.14 -22.37 -27.80
N THR A 427 -48.92 -22.05 -26.77
CA THR A 427 -50.09 -22.85 -26.36
C THR A 427 -51.20 -22.78 -27.41
N THR A 428 -51.46 -21.61 -28.00
CA THR A 428 -52.42 -21.46 -29.11
C THR A 428 -51.96 -22.21 -30.35
N SER A 429 -50.67 -22.18 -30.70
CA SER A 429 -50.12 -22.99 -31.80
C SER A 429 -50.31 -24.48 -31.52
N ILE A 430 -50.01 -24.96 -30.31
CA ILE A 430 -50.25 -26.35 -29.93
C ILE A 430 -51.74 -26.74 -30.01
N LEU A 431 -52.66 -25.83 -29.65
CA LEU A 431 -54.10 -26.05 -29.76
C LEU A 431 -54.61 -26.04 -31.20
N GLN A 432 -54.04 -25.20 -32.08
CA GLN A 432 -54.41 -25.10 -33.50
C GLN A 432 -53.82 -26.24 -34.34
N ASP A 433 -52.59 -26.66 -34.04
CA ASP A 433 -51.87 -27.67 -34.81
C ASP A 433 -52.02 -29.09 -34.23
N GLY A 434 -52.50 -29.20 -32.98
CA GLY A 434 -52.61 -30.44 -32.23
C GLY A 434 -51.26 -30.92 -31.71
N LEU A 435 -51.27 -31.69 -30.61
CA LEU A 435 -50.09 -32.47 -30.21
C LEU A 435 -50.01 -33.67 -31.15
N TRP A 436 -49.07 -33.67 -32.09
CA TRP A 436 -48.82 -34.83 -32.95
C TRP A 436 -48.44 -36.02 -32.08
N LYS A 437 -49.23 -37.09 -32.14
CA LYS A 437 -49.01 -38.30 -31.33
C LYS A 437 -48.41 -39.42 -32.16
N THR A 438 -48.35 -39.28 -33.48
CA THR A 438 -47.82 -40.30 -34.40
C THR A 438 -47.02 -39.68 -35.56
N GLN A 439 -46.07 -40.45 -36.09
CA GLN A 439 -45.22 -40.01 -37.22
C GLN A 439 -46.02 -39.74 -38.50
N GLU A 440 -47.18 -40.40 -38.68
CA GLU A 440 -48.05 -40.23 -39.84
C GLU A 440 -48.79 -38.88 -39.84
N GLU A 441 -49.14 -38.34 -38.67
CA GLU A 441 -49.77 -37.01 -38.53
C GLU A 441 -48.80 -35.89 -38.93
N MET A 442 -47.51 -36.11 -38.71
CA MET A 442 -46.43 -35.18 -39.06
C MET A 442 -46.17 -35.09 -40.58
N ASN A 443 -46.46 -36.16 -41.33
CA ASN A 443 -46.17 -36.26 -42.76
C ASN A 443 -47.36 -35.86 -43.68
N ARG A 444 -48.54 -35.54 -43.11
CA ARG A 444 -49.76 -35.17 -43.86
C ARG A 444 -49.97 -33.65 -44.01
N ARG A 445 -49.12 -32.84 -43.39
CA ARG A 445 -48.97 -31.40 -43.65
C ARG A 445 -47.58 -31.17 -44.20
#